data_AF-A0A087NI54-F1
#
_entry.id   AF-A0A087NI54-F1
#
_cell.length_a   1.000
_cell.length_b   1.000
_cell.length_c   1.000
_cell.angle_alpha   90.00
_cell.angle_beta   90.00
_cell.angle_gamma   90.00
#
_symmetry.space_group_name_H-M   'P 1'
#
loop_
_entity.id
_entity.type
_entity.pdbx_description
1 polymer ?
#
loop_
_entity_poly.entity_id
_entity_poly.type
_entity_poly.pdbx_seq_one_letter_code
_entity_poly.pdbx_strand_id
1 'polypeptide(L)' 'MLSFNPWHGIREHQPLGSIMRVRIAAYERSTRYRHEMNAQPRVEPTNIDAIPD' A
#
# COMPACT_ATOMS: atom_id res chain seq x y z
N MET A 1 10.40 -2.92 -2.21
CA MET A 1 9.74 -1.87 -3.02
C MET A 1 8.60 -1.28 -2.20
N LEU A 2 8.53 0.05 -2.10
CA LEU A 2 7.44 0.75 -1.42
C LEU A 2 6.15 0.69 -2.26
N SER A 3 5.00 0.44 -1.61
CA SER A 3 3.68 0.47 -2.27
C SER A 3 2.74 1.44 -1.59
N PHE A 4 2.19 2.38 -2.35
CA PHE A 4 1.22 3.35 -1.83
C PHE A 4 -0.23 2.85 -2.01
N ASN A 5 -1.02 2.86 -0.94
CA ASN A 5 -2.43 2.54 -0.95
C ASN A 5 -3.22 3.67 -0.26
N PRO A 6 -4.15 4.36 -0.94
CA PRO A 6 -4.93 5.47 -0.35
C PRO A 6 -5.85 5.03 0.79
N TRP A 7 -6.03 3.73 1.00
CA TRP A 7 -6.76 3.19 2.16
C TRP A 7 -5.87 3.03 3.42
N HIS A 8 -4.55 3.23 3.31
CA HIS A 8 -3.64 3.35 4.44
C HIS A 8 -3.53 4.81 4.92
N GLY A 9 -4.68 5.43 5.18
CA GLY A 9 -4.80 6.81 5.67
C GLY A 9 -5.68 6.89 6.91
N ILE A 10 -5.74 8.07 7.51
CA ILE A 10 -6.65 8.34 8.63
C ILE A 10 -8.12 8.31 8.16
N ARG A 11 -9.04 8.10 9.09
CA ARG A 11 -10.47 7.95 8.80
C ARG A 11 -11.05 9.21 8.14
N GLU A 12 -10.56 10.37 8.53
CA GLU A 12 -10.95 11.69 8.01
C GLU A 12 -10.64 11.84 6.52
N HIS A 13 -9.69 11.06 5.99
CA HIS A 13 -9.31 11.04 4.59
C HIS A 13 -9.71 9.74 3.88
N GLN A 14 -10.70 9.02 4.43
CA GLN A 14 -11.15 7.78 3.83
C GLN A 14 -11.67 8.02 2.41
N PRO A 15 -11.15 7.27 1.42
CA PRO A 15 -11.63 7.39 0.05
C PRO A 15 -13.12 7.05 -0.12
N LEU A 16 -13.83 7.86 -0.91
CA LEU A 16 -15.27 7.70 -1.16
C LEU A 16 -15.57 7.11 -2.55
N GLY A 17 -16.75 6.51 -2.68
CA GLY A 17 -17.25 5.95 -3.94
C GLY A 17 -16.84 4.50 -4.22
N SER A 18 -17.56 3.85 -5.13
CA SER A 18 -17.39 2.43 -5.47
C SER A 18 -16.02 2.15 -6.09
N ILE A 19 -15.56 3.00 -7.01
CA ILE A 19 -14.26 2.87 -7.67
C ILE A 19 -13.12 2.89 -6.65
N MET A 20 -13.16 3.79 -5.68
CA MET A 20 -12.13 3.83 -4.64
C MET A 20 -12.15 2.55 -3.79
N ARG A 21 -13.33 2.01 -3.44
CA ARG A 21 -13.43 0.77 -2.64
C ARG A 21 -12.85 -0.43 -3.37
N VAL A 22 -13.07 -0.54 -4.69
CA VAL A 22 -12.47 -1.59 -5.53
C VAL A 22 -10.94 -1.55 -5.49
N ARG A 23 -10.35 -0.35 -5.34
CA ARG A 23 -8.88 -0.19 -5.28
C ARG A 23 -8.24 -0.91 -4.08
N ILE A 24 -8.97 -1.21 -3.01
CA ILE A 24 -8.45 -2.00 -1.87
C ILE A 24 -7.89 -3.33 -2.37
N ALA A 25 -8.74 -4.14 -3.01
CA ALA A 25 -8.36 -5.47 -3.49
C ALA A 25 -7.40 -5.39 -4.68
N ALA A 26 -7.55 -4.38 -5.54
CA ALA A 26 -6.66 -4.20 -6.69
C ALA A 26 -5.21 -3.90 -6.26
N TYR A 27 -5.02 -2.99 -5.30
CA TYR A 27 -3.69 -2.66 -4.79
C TYR A 27 -3.04 -3.78 -4.01
N GLU A 28 -3.82 -4.53 -3.22
CA GLU A 28 -3.31 -5.70 -2.51
C GLU A 28 -2.73 -6.73 -3.49
N ARG A 29 -3.50 -7.08 -4.54
CA ARG A 29 -3.05 -8.05 -5.56
C ARG A 29 -1.84 -7.54 -6.35
N SER A 30 -1.89 -6.29 -6.81
CA SER A 30 -0.80 -5.70 -7.60
C SER A 30 0.50 -5.62 -6.79
N THR A 31 0.41 -5.22 -5.52
CA THR A 31 1.56 -5.14 -4.62
C THR A 31 2.18 -6.52 -4.43
N ARG A 32 1.38 -7.51 -4.02
CA ARG A 32 1.85 -8.89 -3.84
C ARG A 32 2.57 -9.42 -5.08
N TYR A 33 1.94 -9.30 -6.25
CA TYR A 33 2.52 -9.74 -7.51
C TYR A 33 3.88 -9.11 -7.80
N ARG A 34 4.02 -7.79 -7.61
CA ARG A 34 5.30 -7.12 -7.85
C ARG A 34 6.39 -7.55 -6.86
N HIS A 35 6.04 -7.81 -5.60
CA HIS A 35 7.02 -8.33 -4.63
C HIS A 35 7.52 -9.73 -5.00
N GLU A 36 6.60 -10.60 -5.43
CA GLU A 36 6.91 -11.95 -5.90
C GLU A 36 7.82 -11.90 -7.14
N MET A 37 7.46 -11.11 -8.15
CA MET A 37 8.21 -11.02 -9.41
C MET A 37 9.57 -10.33 -9.25
N ASN A 38 9.69 -9.38 -8.34
CA ASN A 38 10.96 -8.69 -8.11
C ASN A 38 11.87 -9.45 -7.14
N ALA A 39 11.47 -10.62 -6.63
CA ALA A 39 12.16 -11.37 -5.59
C ALA A 39 12.54 -10.51 -4.37
N GLN A 40 11.70 -9.53 -4.04
CA GLN A 40 11.95 -8.54 -2.99
C GLN A 40 10.95 -8.71 -1.86
N PRO A 41 11.40 -8.99 -0.63
CA PRO A 41 10.50 -9.13 0.50
C PRO A 41 9.68 -7.86 0.70
N ARG A 42 8.42 -8.03 1.10
CA ARG A 42 7.55 -6.91 1.44
C ARG A 42 7.91 -6.41 2.84
N VAL A 43 8.72 -5.37 2.89
CA VAL A 43 9.04 -4.63 4.11
C VAL A 43 8.37 -3.26 4.01
N GLU A 44 7.42 -3.01 4.90
CA GLU A 44 6.76 -1.72 5.04
C GLU A 44 7.32 -1.00 6.29
N PRO A 45 7.55 0.32 6.22
CA PRO A 45 7.98 1.08 7.39
C PRO A 45 6.88 1.11 8.45
N THR A 46 7.25 0.86 9.71
CA THR A 46 6.31 0.87 10.85
C THR A 46 6.38 2.16 11.67
N ASN A 47 7.45 2.93 11.53
CA ASN A 47 7.69 4.21 12.19
C ASN A 47 8.54 5.11 11.27
N ILE A 48 8.45 6.43 11.46
CA ILE A 48 9.24 7.43 10.72
C ILE A 48 10.75 7.22 10.92
N ASP A 49 11.17 6.77 12.10
CA ASP A 49 12.58 6.50 12.43
C ASP A 49 13.20 5.38 11.56
N ALA A 50 12.37 4.58 10.87
CA ALA A 50 12.84 3.52 9.97
C ALA A 50 13.11 4.01 8.54
N ILE A 51 12.81 5.28 8.24
CA ILE A 51 13.05 5.87 6.92
C ILE A 51 14.44 6.54 6.94
N PRO A 52 15.35 6.17 6.03
CA PRO A 52 16.64 6.86 5.89
C PRO A 52 16.46 8.33 5.47
N ASP A 53 17.37 9.21 5.90
CA ASP A 53 17.43 10.62 5.48
C ASP A 53 17.54 10.80 3.95
#